data_AF-A0A850AGN8-F1
#
_entry.id   AF-A0A850AGN8-F1
#
_cell.length_a   1.000
_cell.length_b   1.000
_cell.length_c   1.000
_cell.angle_alpha   90.00
_cell.angle_beta   90.00
_cell.angle_gamma   90.00
#
_symmetry.space_group_name_H-M   'P 1'
#
loop_
_entity.id
_entity.type
_entity.pdbx_description
1 polymer ?
#
loop_
_entity_poly.entity_id
_entity_poly.type
_entity_poly.pdbx_seq_one_letter_code
_entity_poly.pdbx_strand_id
1 'polypeptide(L)'
;MDLMAGFFYGVIGGLFAELLGLYKLRHLAKAEYPAWIKAVSYWVITLGMVVGGGALVCIYLASGVDMQPIIAVNIGASAPLILGSLTAQVPPAGKID
;
A
#
# COMPACT_ATOMS: atom_id res chain seq x y z
N MET A 1 -2.24 -9.14 -20.57
CA MET A 1 -3.40 -8.94 -19.66
C MET A 1 -4.05 -7.58 -19.96
N ASP A 2 -5.38 -7.44 -19.84
CA ASP A 2 -6.06 -6.15 -20.06
C ASP A 2 -5.81 -5.14 -18.93
N LEU A 3 -5.90 -3.84 -19.24
CA LEU A 3 -5.61 -2.74 -18.31
C LEU A 3 -6.54 -2.76 -17.09
N MET A 4 -7.84 -3.02 -17.29
CA MET A 4 -8.81 -3.06 -16.21
C MET A 4 -8.53 -4.24 -15.27
N ALA A 5 -8.24 -5.42 -15.83
CA ALA A 5 -7.87 -6.59 -15.04
C ALA A 5 -6.58 -6.34 -14.24
N GLY A 6 -5.56 -5.76 -14.88
CA GLY A 6 -4.31 -5.40 -14.22
C GLY A 6 -4.50 -4.40 -13.08
N PHE A 7 -5.33 -3.37 -13.26
CA PHE A 7 -5.66 -2.43 -12.20
C PHE A 7 -6.21 -3.14 -10.96
N PHE A 8 -7.20 -4.03 -11.13
CA PHE A 8 -7.79 -4.75 -10.01
C PHE A 8 -6.79 -5.70 -9.33
N TYR A 9 -5.94 -6.39 -10.08
CA TYR A 9 -4.88 -7.21 -9.50
C TYR A 9 -3.89 -6.36 -8.69
N GLY A 10 -3.52 -5.18 -9.19
CA GLY A 10 -2.66 -4.25 -8.45
C GLY A 10 -3.33 -3.69 -7.18
N VAL A 11 -4.62 -3.37 -7.24
CA VAL A 11 -5.43 -2.97 -6.06
C VAL A 11 -5.48 -4.10 -5.03
N ILE A 12 -5.67 -5.34 -5.45
CA ILE A 12 -5.65 -6.51 -4.55
C ILE A 12 -4.27 -6.63 -3.87
N GLY A 13 -3.19 -6.44 -4.62
CA GLY A 13 -1.84 -6.37 -4.07
C GLY A 13 -1.70 -5.27 -3.01
N GLY A 14 -2.13 -4.05 -3.32
CA GLY A 14 -2.11 -2.93 -2.39
C GLY A 14 -2.93 -3.18 -1.12
N LEU A 15 -4.10 -3.83 -1.26
CA LEU A 15 -4.93 -4.25 -0.13
C LEU A 15 -4.22 -5.24 0.79
N PHE A 16 -3.45 -6.20 0.24
CA PHE A 16 -2.67 -7.12 1.06
C PHE A 16 -1.58 -6.42 1.87
N ALA A 17 -0.96 -5.37 1.34
CA ALA A 17 0.01 -4.58 2.09
C ALA A 17 -0.62 -3.86 3.29
N GLU A 18 -1.80 -3.26 3.10
CA GLU A 18 -2.56 -2.65 4.21
C GLU A 18 -3.03 -3.70 5.21
N LEU A 19 -3.57 -4.83 4.74
CA LEU A 19 -4.03 -5.92 5.60
C LEU A 19 -2.89 -6.47 6.46
N LEU A 20 -1.66 -6.52 5.93
CA LEU A 20 -0.47 -6.90 6.68
C LEU A 20 -0.13 -5.86 7.77
N GLY A 21 -0.28 -4.57 7.48
CA GLY A 21 -0.13 -3.48 8.45
C GLY A 21 -1.13 -3.61 9.61
N LEU A 22 -2.41 -3.80 9.28
CA LEU A 22 -3.48 -4.03 10.25
C LEU A 22 -3.29 -5.34 11.02
N TYR A 23 -2.78 -6.39 10.38
CA TYR A 23 -2.46 -7.66 11.02
C TYR A 23 -1.37 -7.49 12.09
N LYS A 24 -0.34 -6.67 11.84
CA LYS A 24 0.69 -6.36 12.84
C LYS A 24 0.10 -5.63 14.04
N LEU A 25 -0.79 -4.66 13.81
CA LEU A 25 -1.49 -3.92 14.86
C LEU A 25 -2.38 -4.83 15.71
N ARG A 26 -2.96 -5.89 15.12
CA ARG A 26 -3.82 -6.84 15.84
C ARG A 26 -3.14 -7.53 17.03
N HIS A 27 -1.82 -7.67 16.98
CA HIS A 27 -1.03 -8.35 18.01
C HIS A 27 -0.66 -7.43 19.18
N LEU A 28 -0.96 -6.13 19.09
CA LEU A 28 -0.79 -5.19 20.19
C LEU A 28 -1.94 -5.30 21.20
N ALA A 29 -1.66 -5.01 22.47
CA ALA A 29 -2.70 -4.98 23.48
C ALA A 29 -3.74 -3.90 23.11
N LYS A 30 -5.02 -4.13 23.41
CA LYS A 30 -6.11 -3.19 23.05
C LYS A 30 -5.91 -1.76 23.57
N ALA A 31 -5.16 -1.60 24.67
CA ALA A 31 -4.81 -0.32 25.27
C ALA A 31 -3.73 0.45 24.49
N GLU A 32 -2.99 -0.21 23.60
CA GLU A 32 -1.89 0.35 22.82
C GLU A 32 -2.29 0.67 21.39
N TYR A 33 -3.57 0.46 21.01
CA TYR A 33 -4.03 0.86 19.68
C TYR A 33 -3.87 2.37 19.49
N PRO A 34 -3.16 2.79 18.44
CA PRO A 34 -3.07 4.20 18.14
C PRO A 34 -4.44 4.81 17.82
N ALA A 35 -4.76 5.96 18.42
CA ALA A 35 -6.03 6.64 18.21
C ALA A 35 -6.29 7.02 16.74
N TRP A 36 -5.23 7.18 15.94
CA TRP A 36 -5.31 7.55 14.53
C TRP A 36 -5.87 6.46 13.62
N ILE A 37 -5.95 5.19 14.04
CA ILE A 37 -6.58 4.11 13.24
C ILE A 37 -8.07 4.38 13.02
N LYS A 38 -8.72 5.12 13.93
CA LYS A 38 -10.12 5.52 13.81
C LYS A 38 -10.30 6.81 12.99
N ALA A 39 -9.21 7.50 12.64
CA ALA A 39 -9.29 8.77 11.94
C ALA A 39 -9.62 8.54 10.46
N VAL A 40 -10.55 9.32 9.91
CA VAL A 40 -10.92 9.25 8.48
C VAL A 40 -9.71 9.57 7.60
N SER A 41 -8.84 10.48 8.03
CA SER A 41 -7.61 10.84 7.31
C SER A 41 -6.68 9.65 7.08
N TYR A 42 -6.57 8.73 8.04
CA TYR A 42 -5.79 7.50 7.89
C TYR A 42 -6.32 6.67 6.72
N TRP A 43 -7.63 6.40 6.71
CA TRP A 43 -8.26 5.58 5.68
C TRP A 43 -8.23 6.22 4.28
N VAL A 44 -8.26 7.55 4.19
CA VAL A 44 -8.09 8.27 2.90
C VAL A 44 -6.69 8.02 2.33
N ILE A 45 -5.65 8.13 3.15
CA ILE A 45 -4.26 7.91 2.72
C ILE A 45 -4.06 6.43 2.37
N THR A 46 -4.57 5.51 3.20
CA THR A 46 -4.57 4.07 2.94
C THR A 46 -5.23 3.75 1.59
N LEU A 47 -6.40 4.31 1.31
CA LEU A 47 -7.07 4.11 0.03
C LEU A 47 -6.22 4.64 -1.14
N GLY A 48 -5.57 5.79 -0.96
CA GLY A 48 -4.63 6.34 -1.93
C GLY A 48 -3.45 5.39 -2.22
N MET A 49 -2.89 4.77 -1.19
CA MET A 49 -1.80 3.80 -1.31
C MET A 49 -2.24 2.52 -2.05
N VAL A 50 -3.44 2.03 -1.75
CA VAL A 50 -4.05 0.86 -2.39
C VAL A 50 -4.31 1.12 -3.88
N VAL A 51 -4.95 2.25 -4.20
CA VAL A 51 -5.21 2.68 -5.58
C VAL A 51 -3.91 2.94 -6.32
N GLY A 52 -2.89 3.47 -5.64
CA GLY A 52 -1.54 3.65 -6.17
C GLY A 52 -0.91 2.35 -6.65
N GLY A 53 -1.13 1.23 -5.93
CA GLY A 53 -0.69 -0.10 -6.37
C GLY A 53 -1.33 -0.54 -7.70
N GLY A 54 -2.62 -0.31 -7.86
CA GLY A 54 -3.35 -0.53 -9.13
C GLY A 54 -2.84 0.36 -10.27
N ALA A 55 -2.65 1.65 -9.99
CA ALA A 55 -2.12 2.62 -10.94
C ALA A 55 -0.72 2.24 -11.42
N LEU A 56 0.14 1.75 -10.53
CA LEU A 56 1.48 1.28 -10.90
C LEU A 56 1.40 0.11 -11.88
N VAL A 57 0.54 -0.89 -11.64
CA VAL A 57 0.35 -2.00 -12.59
C VAL A 57 -0.13 -1.50 -13.96
N CYS A 58 -1.05 -0.53 -14.00
CA CYS A 58 -1.47 0.09 -15.26
C CYS A 58 -0.31 0.74 -16.01
N ILE A 59 0.61 1.41 -15.32
CA ILE A 59 1.80 2.02 -15.93
C ILE A 59 2.68 0.94 -16.57
N TYR A 60 2.92 -0.18 -15.90
CA TYR A 60 3.68 -1.29 -16.48
C TYR A 60 3.01 -1.86 -17.74
N LEU A 61 1.69 -2.11 -17.68
CA LEU A 61 0.94 -2.61 -18.83
C LEU A 61 0.94 -1.62 -20.00
N ALA A 62 0.75 -0.32 -19.71
CA ALA A 62 0.84 0.76 -20.71
C ALA A 62 2.25 0.89 -21.30
N SER A 63 3.28 0.42 -20.59
CA SER A 63 4.67 0.38 -21.07
C SER A 63 4.96 -0.86 -21.93
N GLY A 64 3.95 -1.66 -22.25
CA GLY A 64 4.08 -2.86 -23.09
C GLY A 64 4.63 -4.09 -22.36
N VAL A 65 4.68 -4.07 -21.02
CA VAL A 65 5.12 -5.23 -20.23
C VAL A 65 4.00 -6.24 -20.17
N ASP A 66 4.18 -7.42 -20.78
CA ASP A 66 3.27 -8.53 -20.56
C ASP A 66 3.58 -9.20 -19.22
N MET A 67 2.55 -9.37 -18.40
CA MET A 67 2.70 -9.90 -17.06
C MET A 67 1.53 -10.80 -16.69
N GLN A 68 1.86 -11.83 -15.91
CA GLN A 68 0.88 -12.72 -15.33
C GLN A 68 0.15 -12.05 -14.15
N PRO A 69 -1.11 -12.43 -13.86
CA PRO A 69 -1.89 -11.85 -12.77
C PRO A 69 -1.18 -11.87 -11.40
N ILE A 70 -0.46 -12.96 -11.09
CA ILE A 70 0.29 -13.09 -9.84
C ILE A 70 1.40 -12.02 -9.71
N ILE A 71 2.01 -11.65 -10.83
CA ILE A 71 3.05 -10.61 -10.87
C ILE A 71 2.42 -9.23 -10.66
N ALA A 72 1.26 -8.97 -11.25
CA ALA A 72 0.51 -7.73 -11.01
C ALA A 72 0.14 -7.55 -9.53
N VAL A 73 -0.29 -8.60 -8.86
CA VAL A 73 -0.56 -8.58 -7.40
C VAL A 73 0.72 -8.26 -6.62
N ASN A 74 1.84 -8.91 -6.93
CA ASN A 74 3.12 -8.67 -6.25
C ASN A 74 3.63 -7.23 -6.47
N ILE A 75 3.49 -6.69 -7.69
CA ILE A 75 3.83 -5.29 -8.00
C ILE A 75 2.94 -4.33 -7.20
N GLY A 76 1.62 -4.56 -7.21
CA GLY A 76 0.66 -3.76 -6.47
C GLY A 76 0.93 -3.74 -4.96
N ALA A 77 1.34 -4.86 -4.38
CA ALA A 77 1.71 -4.96 -2.96
C ALA A 77 3.05 -4.28 -2.66
N SER A 78 4.01 -4.35 -3.58
CA SER A 78 5.35 -3.80 -3.38
C SER A 78 5.34 -2.27 -3.33
N ALA A 79 4.47 -1.60 -4.08
CA ALA A 79 4.39 -0.14 -4.11
C ALA A 79 4.22 0.51 -2.71
N PRO A 80 3.18 0.20 -1.92
CA PRO A 80 3.03 0.75 -0.58
C PRO A 80 4.14 0.29 0.38
N LEU A 81 4.66 -0.94 0.24
CA LEU A 81 5.72 -1.46 1.09
C LEU A 81 7.07 -0.75 0.86
N ILE A 82 7.40 -0.45 -0.40
CA ILE A 82 8.60 0.31 -0.77
C ILE A 82 8.49 1.75 -0.27
N LEU A 83 7.36 2.41 -0.49
CA LEU A 83 7.13 3.75 0.05
C LEU A 83 7.24 3.75 1.58
N GLY A 84 6.65 2.75 2.25
CA GLY A 84 6.78 2.56 3.69
C GLY A 84 8.24 2.43 4.15
N SER A 85 9.05 1.59 3.48
CA SER A 85 10.46 1.40 3.84
C SER A 85 11.34 2.61 3.55
N LEU A 86 11.00 3.41 2.54
CA LEU A 86 11.67 4.68 2.24
C LEU A 86 11.36 5.73 3.32
N THR A 87 10.09 5.85 3.73
CA THR A 87 9.72 6.81 4.79
C THR A 87 10.28 6.44 6.16
N ALA A 88 10.48 5.14 6.45
CA ALA A 88 11.09 4.69 7.70
C ALA A 88 12.56 5.12 7.85
N GLN A 89 13.24 5.47 6.75
CA GLN A 89 14.61 5.98 6.77
C GLN A 89 14.68 7.50 6.99
N VAL A 90 13.56 8.20 6.90
CA VAL A 90 13.51 9.64 7.17
C VAL A 90 13.64 9.86 8.68
N PRO A 91 14.67 10.59 9.17
CA PRO A 91 14.81 10.88 10.59
C PRO A 91 13.53 11.56 11.10
N PRO A 92 13.09 11.27 12.34
CA PRO A 92 11.97 12.00 12.92
C PRO A 92 12.27 13.50 12.84
N ALA A 93 11.36 14.28 12.28
CA ALA A 93 11.49 15.72 12.22
C ALA A 93 11.74 16.22 13.66
N GLY A 94 12.97 16.68 13.92
CA GLY A 94 13.38 17.11 15.24
C GLY A 94 12.40 18.17 15.73
N LYS A 95 11.97 18.06 17.00
CA LYS A 95 11.30 19.17 17.66
C LYS A 95 12.26 20.36 17.61
N ILE A 96 11.83 21.44 16.97
CA ILE A 96 12.50 22.73 17.11
C ILE A 96 11.99 23.25 18.46
N ASP A 97 12.82 23.06 19.49
CA ASP A 97 12.57 23.54 20.85
C ASP A 97 12.62 25.07 20.93
#